data_AF-A0A930A3B5-F1
#
_entry.id   AF-A0A930A3B5-F1
#
_cell.length_a   1.000
_cell.length_b   1.000
_cell.length_c   1.000
_cell.angle_alpha   90.00
_cell.angle_beta   90.00
_cell.angle_gamma   90.00
#
_symmetry.space_group_name_H-M   'P 1'
#
loop_
_entity.id
_entity.type
_entity.pdbx_description
1 polymer ?
#
loop_
_entity_poly.entity_id
_entity_poly.type
_entity_poly.pdbx_seq_one_letter_code
_entity_poly.pdbx_strand_id
1 'polypeptide(L)'
;PMLVARYKVEEIIIAMPSVKRDVIREIMEICSPLKCKINTLPGMYQLLDDEVLVSHLHPISIEDLLERDEIHLDTSKVEPYLKDKVVLVTGAGGSIGSEICRQVLRVRPKKLLLLGHGENSIYLIHQELRNIAPQDTLVPIIADIRDKNQLEQIFKNYNPDVVFHAAAHKHVPLMEIQPIAAVLNNIYGTRNVADVAGAHGVDRFVMIST
;
A
#
# COMPACT_ATOMS: atom_id res chain seq x y z
N PRO A 1 -16.34 -31.65 -8.91
CA PRO A 1 -16.51 -32.78 -7.96
C PRO A 1 -16.22 -34.18 -8.54
N MET A 2 -16.94 -34.62 -9.59
CA MET A 2 -16.76 -35.97 -10.17
C MET A 2 -15.33 -36.23 -10.67
N LEU A 3 -14.72 -35.24 -11.33
CA LEU A 3 -13.34 -35.36 -11.83
C LEU A 3 -12.32 -35.51 -10.69
N VAL A 4 -12.53 -34.79 -9.58
CA VAL A 4 -11.67 -34.89 -8.39
C VAL A 4 -11.68 -36.30 -7.82
N ALA A 5 -12.87 -36.90 -7.68
CA ALA A 5 -13.00 -38.29 -7.19
C ALA A 5 -12.43 -39.32 -8.18
N ARG A 6 -12.65 -39.12 -9.49
CA ARG A 6 -12.19 -40.04 -10.55
C ARG A 6 -10.67 -40.04 -10.71
N TYR A 7 -10.04 -38.87 -10.64
CA TYR A 7 -8.61 -38.69 -10.91
C TYR A 7 -7.76 -38.48 -9.65
N LYS A 8 -8.37 -38.52 -8.46
CA LYS A 8 -7.71 -38.27 -7.16
C LYS A 8 -6.93 -36.94 -7.18
N VAL A 9 -7.62 -35.88 -7.61
CA VAL A 9 -7.01 -34.55 -7.72
C VAL A 9 -6.69 -34.02 -6.32
N GLU A 10 -5.45 -33.59 -6.11
CA GLU A 10 -4.98 -33.03 -4.84
C GLU A 10 -5.02 -31.50 -4.81
N GLU A 11 -5.02 -30.87 -5.99
CA GLU A 11 -4.92 -29.42 -6.17
C GLU A 11 -5.85 -28.91 -7.28
N ILE A 12 -6.51 -27.79 -7.02
CA ILE A 12 -7.40 -27.09 -7.96
C ILE A 12 -6.84 -25.68 -8.14
N ILE A 13 -6.59 -25.31 -9.41
CA ILE A 13 -6.09 -23.97 -9.76
C ILE A 13 -7.22 -23.19 -10.44
N ILE A 14 -7.58 -22.05 -9.86
CA ILE A 14 -8.52 -21.10 -10.47
C ILE A 14 -7.72 -20.16 -11.37
N ALA A 15 -7.75 -20.43 -12.67
CA ALA A 15 -7.04 -19.67 -13.70
C ALA A 15 -7.91 -18.55 -14.31
N MET A 16 -8.69 -17.85 -13.48
CA MET A 16 -9.63 -16.80 -13.93
C MET A 16 -9.43 -15.51 -13.11
N PRO A 17 -8.25 -14.87 -13.20
CA PRO A 17 -7.92 -13.74 -12.32
C PRO A 17 -8.79 -12.49 -12.52
N SER A 18 -9.52 -12.40 -13.63
CA SER A 18 -10.40 -11.28 -13.97
C SER A 18 -11.89 -11.54 -13.69
N VAL A 19 -12.23 -12.71 -13.13
CA VAL A 19 -13.63 -13.06 -12.84
C VAL A 19 -14.13 -12.33 -11.59
N LYS A 20 -15.43 -12.05 -11.54
CA LYS A 20 -16.06 -11.47 -10.35
C LYS A 20 -15.87 -12.37 -9.13
N ARG A 21 -15.64 -11.77 -7.97
CA ARG A 21 -15.38 -12.48 -6.70
C ARG A 21 -16.54 -13.38 -6.26
N ASP A 22 -17.79 -13.04 -6.62
CA ASP A 22 -18.96 -13.90 -6.38
C ASP A 22 -18.82 -15.27 -7.05
N VAL A 23 -18.27 -15.30 -8.27
CA VAL A 23 -18.02 -16.55 -9.00
C VAL A 23 -16.90 -17.36 -8.33
N ILE A 24 -15.87 -16.69 -7.79
CA ILE A 24 -14.81 -17.36 -7.02
C ILE A 24 -15.40 -17.97 -5.75
N ARG A 25 -16.30 -17.26 -5.06
CA ARG A 25 -16.99 -17.75 -3.86
C ARG A 25 -17.85 -18.98 -4.17
N GLU A 26 -18.64 -18.95 -5.24
CA GLU A 26 -19.42 -20.11 -5.70
C GLU A 26 -18.52 -21.32 -6.00
N ILE A 27 -17.39 -21.12 -6.68
CA ILE A 27 -16.42 -22.18 -6.96
C ILE A 27 -15.84 -22.74 -5.65
N MET A 28 -15.53 -21.87 -4.68
CA MET A 28 -15.02 -22.26 -3.37
C MET A 28 -16.04 -23.09 -2.57
N GLU A 29 -17.32 -22.74 -2.60
CA GLU A 29 -18.38 -23.52 -1.94
C GLU A 29 -18.48 -24.93 -2.53
N ILE A 30 -18.35 -25.06 -3.85
CA ILE A 30 -18.36 -26.35 -4.55
C ILE A 30 -17.11 -27.17 -4.22
N CYS A 31 -15.97 -26.52 -4.03
CA CYS A 31 -14.66 -27.17 -3.84
C CYS A 31 -14.30 -27.43 -2.36
N SER A 32 -14.85 -26.68 -1.41
CA SER A 32 -14.62 -26.82 0.04
C SER A 32 -14.78 -28.25 0.57
N PRO A 33 -15.84 -29.01 0.22
CA PRO A 33 -15.99 -30.37 0.71
C PRO A 33 -15.00 -31.38 0.08
N LEU A 34 -14.25 -31.00 -0.95
CA LEU A 34 -13.40 -31.91 -1.73
C LEU A 34 -12.01 -32.15 -1.10
N LYS A 35 -11.64 -31.45 -0.01
CA LYS A 35 -10.33 -31.54 0.67
C LYS A 35 -9.10 -31.31 -0.23
N CYS A 36 -9.28 -30.70 -1.40
CA CYS A 36 -8.18 -30.32 -2.29
C CYS A 36 -7.58 -28.98 -1.84
N LYS A 37 -6.30 -28.74 -2.14
CA LYS A 37 -5.72 -27.40 -2.07
C LYS A 37 -6.29 -26.56 -3.20
N ILE A 38 -6.70 -25.33 -2.92
CA ILE A 38 -7.25 -24.42 -3.93
C ILE A 38 -6.34 -23.19 -4.00
N ASN A 39 -5.76 -22.98 -5.18
CA ASN A 39 -4.86 -21.88 -5.49
C ASN A 39 -5.45 -21.03 -6.62
N THR A 40 -5.09 -19.76 -6.69
CA THR A 40 -5.47 -18.88 -7.79
C THR A 40 -4.24 -18.39 -8.54
N LEU A 41 -4.41 -18.14 -9.84
CA LEU A 41 -3.42 -17.40 -10.61
C LEU A 41 -3.51 -15.90 -10.28
N PRO A 42 -2.37 -15.20 -10.24
CA PRO A 42 -2.34 -13.76 -10.10
C PRO A 42 -2.85 -13.04 -11.36
N GLY A 43 -3.16 -11.75 -11.21
CA GLY A 43 -3.61 -10.91 -12.32
C GLY A 43 -2.54 -10.74 -13.39
N MET A 44 -2.96 -10.46 -14.64
CA MET A 44 -2.06 -10.24 -15.80
C MET A 44 -0.93 -9.22 -15.55
N TYR A 45 -1.14 -8.24 -14.66
CA TYR A 45 -0.12 -7.25 -14.29
C TYR A 45 1.05 -7.84 -13.49
N GLN A 46 0.86 -8.98 -12.83
CA GLN A 46 1.87 -9.70 -12.05
C GLN A 46 2.57 -10.81 -12.85
N LEU A 47 2.17 -11.03 -14.10
CA LEU A 47 2.71 -12.04 -15.02
C LEU A 47 3.67 -11.43 -16.08
N LEU A 48 4.02 -10.15 -15.98
CA LEU A 48 4.90 -9.46 -16.93
C LEU A 48 6.39 -9.77 -16.74
N ASP A 49 6.76 -10.45 -15.65
CA ASP A 49 8.10 -10.98 -15.44
C ASP A 49 8.12 -12.45 -15.90
N ASP A 50 8.87 -12.71 -16.98
CA ASP A 50 8.86 -13.93 -17.80
C ASP A 50 9.52 -15.17 -17.14
N GLU A 51 9.42 -15.33 -15.81
CA GLU A 51 10.00 -16.48 -15.09
C GLU A 51 8.99 -17.21 -14.18
N VAL A 52 8.51 -18.35 -14.70
CA VAL A 52 7.89 -19.48 -13.98
C VAL A 52 6.51 -19.20 -13.35
N LEU A 53 5.45 -19.41 -14.13
CA LEU A 53 4.02 -19.42 -13.70
C LEU A 53 3.71 -20.17 -12.38
N VAL A 54 4.55 -21.13 -11.97
CA VAL A 54 4.36 -21.96 -10.76
C VAL A 54 4.73 -21.23 -9.47
N SER A 55 5.72 -20.31 -9.48
CA SER A 55 6.14 -19.56 -8.29
C SER A 55 5.12 -18.49 -7.85
N HIS A 56 4.18 -18.17 -8.74
CA HIS A 56 3.19 -17.11 -8.58
C HIS A 56 1.81 -17.62 -8.13
N LEU A 57 1.62 -18.93 -8.01
CA LEU A 57 0.41 -19.51 -7.41
C LEU A 57 0.37 -19.15 -5.93
N HIS A 58 -0.72 -18.50 -5.50
CA HIS A 58 -0.94 -18.22 -4.09
C HIS A 58 -2.22 -18.89 -3.59
N PRO A 59 -2.23 -19.34 -2.33
CA PRO A 59 -3.45 -19.81 -1.68
C PRO A 59 -4.50 -18.70 -1.70
N ILE A 60 -5.76 -19.09 -1.87
CA ILE A 60 -6.88 -18.14 -1.70
C ILE A 60 -6.91 -17.71 -0.23
N SER A 61 -6.88 -16.39 -0.03
CA SER A 61 -6.81 -15.73 1.27
C SER A 61 -8.21 -15.32 1.77
N ILE A 62 -8.37 -15.06 3.07
CA ILE A 62 -9.67 -14.59 3.61
C ILE A 62 -10.02 -13.22 3.02
N GLU A 63 -9.02 -12.42 2.71
CA GLU A 63 -9.08 -11.11 2.08
C GLU A 63 -9.70 -11.15 0.68
N ASP A 64 -9.55 -12.27 -0.04
CA ASP A 64 -10.20 -12.51 -1.34
C ASP A 64 -11.71 -12.77 -1.19
N LEU A 65 -12.15 -13.18 0.00
CA LEU A 65 -13.54 -13.50 0.34
C LEU A 65 -14.30 -12.34 1.00
N LEU A 66 -13.59 -11.30 1.49
CA LEU A 66 -14.18 -10.13 2.14
C LEU A 66 -14.91 -9.21 1.15
N GLU A 67 -16.08 -8.72 1.55
CA GLU A 67 -17.04 -7.92 0.75
C GLU A 67 -16.63 -6.45 0.60
N ARG A 68 -15.59 -6.17 -0.15
CA ARG A 68 -15.47 -4.84 -0.77
C ARG A 68 -15.11 -5.00 -2.23
N ASP A 69 -16.01 -4.50 -3.08
CA ASP A 69 -15.60 -4.08 -4.42
C ASP A 69 -14.37 -3.18 -4.26
N GLU A 70 -13.34 -3.40 -5.08
CA GLU A 70 -12.28 -2.41 -5.21
C GLU A 70 -12.94 -1.09 -5.58
N ILE A 71 -12.87 -0.11 -4.68
CA ILE A 71 -13.28 1.25 -5.02
C ILE A 71 -12.26 1.72 -6.04
N HIS A 72 -12.63 1.66 -7.33
CA HIS A 72 -11.86 2.29 -8.38
C HIS A 72 -11.82 3.79 -8.07
N LEU A 73 -10.65 4.25 -7.62
CA LEU A 73 -10.43 5.65 -7.34
C LEU A 73 -10.70 6.42 -8.63
N ASP A 74 -11.68 7.32 -8.59
CA ASP A 74 -11.96 8.23 -9.70
C ASP A 74 -10.80 9.22 -9.80
N THR A 75 -9.77 8.82 -10.54
CA THR A 75 -8.51 9.56 -10.70
C THR A 75 -8.76 10.97 -11.21
N SER A 76 -9.85 11.20 -11.97
CA SER A 76 -10.22 12.52 -12.50
C SER A 76 -10.47 13.56 -11.41
N LYS A 77 -10.91 13.14 -10.21
CA LYS A 77 -11.19 14.05 -9.08
C LYS A 77 -9.96 14.39 -8.26
N VAL A 78 -8.96 13.53 -8.24
CA VAL A 78 -7.72 13.71 -7.46
C VAL A 78 -6.55 14.22 -8.29
N GLU A 79 -6.54 13.98 -9.60
CA GLU A 79 -5.53 14.45 -10.54
C GLU A 79 -5.25 15.97 -10.43
N PRO A 80 -6.26 16.87 -10.34
CA PRO A 80 -6.02 18.31 -10.24
C PRO A 80 -5.19 18.74 -9.01
N TYR A 81 -5.17 17.92 -7.95
CA TYR A 81 -4.49 18.22 -6.69
C TYR A 81 -3.13 17.55 -6.57
N LEU A 82 -2.80 16.60 -7.44
CA LEU A 82 -1.63 15.72 -7.27
C LEU A 82 -0.70 15.70 -8.49
N LYS A 83 -1.23 15.95 -9.69
CA LYS A 83 -0.43 16.03 -10.91
C LYS A 83 0.53 17.20 -10.87
N ASP A 84 1.78 16.98 -11.28
CA ASP A 84 2.85 17.99 -11.29
C ASP A 84 3.15 18.62 -9.91
N LYS A 85 2.64 18.03 -8.82
CA LYS A 85 2.86 18.46 -7.43
C LYS A 85 3.96 17.65 -6.76
N VAL A 86 4.59 18.22 -5.74
CA VAL A 86 5.48 17.50 -4.81
C VAL A 86 4.61 16.91 -3.70
N VAL A 87 4.53 15.58 -3.65
CA VAL A 87 3.69 14.87 -2.69
C VAL A 87 4.56 14.12 -1.68
N LEU A 88 4.35 14.38 -0.40
CA LEU A 88 4.99 13.67 0.70
C LEU A 88 4.04 12.61 1.27
N VAL A 89 4.49 11.37 1.37
CA VAL A 89 3.79 10.31 2.10
C VAL A 89 4.63 9.88 3.29
N THR A 90 4.16 10.12 4.51
CA THR A 90 4.83 9.58 5.72
C THR A 90 4.29 8.19 6.02
N GLY A 91 5.14 7.28 6.50
CA GLY A 91 4.75 5.89 6.69
C GLY A 91 4.61 5.16 5.35
N ALA A 92 5.36 5.60 4.32
CA ALA A 92 5.24 5.12 2.95
C ALA A 92 5.47 3.61 2.78
N GLY A 93 6.27 2.99 3.66
CA GLY A 93 6.49 1.54 3.65
C GLY A 93 5.41 0.72 4.38
N GLY A 94 4.42 1.37 5.00
CA GLY A 94 3.30 0.69 5.65
C GLY A 94 2.22 0.25 4.67
N SER A 95 1.29 -0.60 5.09
CA SER A 95 0.21 -1.11 4.22
C SER A 95 -0.63 -0.02 3.56
N ILE A 96 -1.01 1.03 4.30
CA ILE A 96 -1.79 2.15 3.75
C ILE A 96 -0.89 3.11 2.98
N GLY A 97 0.29 3.44 3.52
CA GLY A 97 1.22 4.37 2.88
C GLY A 97 1.68 3.88 1.52
N SER A 98 2.00 2.58 1.38
CA SER A 98 2.44 1.99 0.12
C SER A 98 1.36 2.07 -0.96
N GLU A 99 0.10 1.83 -0.58
CA GLU A 99 -1.03 1.95 -1.51
C GLU A 99 -1.28 3.41 -1.93
N ILE A 100 -1.18 4.36 -1.00
CA ILE A 100 -1.20 5.79 -1.34
C ILE A 100 -0.08 6.12 -2.32
N CYS A 101 1.14 5.64 -2.10
CA CYS A 101 2.27 5.87 -3.00
C CYS A 101 1.99 5.34 -4.43
N ARG A 102 1.42 4.13 -4.56
CA ARG A 102 1.01 3.56 -5.85
C ARG A 102 -0.02 4.44 -6.56
N GLN A 103 -1.04 4.89 -5.84
CA GLN A 103 -2.12 5.69 -6.42
C GLN A 103 -1.63 7.09 -6.82
N VAL A 104 -0.82 7.72 -5.97
CA VAL A 104 -0.20 9.02 -6.27
C VAL A 104 0.70 8.91 -7.50
N LEU A 105 1.49 7.85 -7.65
CA LEU A 105 2.36 7.71 -8.81
C LEU A 105 1.58 7.65 -10.14
N ARG A 106 0.40 7.00 -10.16
CA ARG A 106 -0.46 6.89 -11.36
C ARG A 106 -0.94 8.24 -11.89
N VAL A 107 -1.06 9.25 -11.03
CA VAL A 107 -1.47 10.61 -11.41
C VAL A 107 -0.30 11.52 -11.81
N ARG A 108 0.92 10.96 -11.92
CA ARG A 108 2.14 11.65 -12.41
C ARG A 108 2.46 12.93 -11.61
N PRO A 109 2.84 12.78 -10.33
CA PRO A 109 3.31 13.91 -9.53
C PRO A 109 4.67 14.38 -10.06
N LYS A 110 5.06 15.61 -9.73
CA LYS A 110 6.41 16.11 -10.01
C LYS A 110 7.45 15.35 -9.19
N LYS A 111 7.15 15.11 -7.91
CA LYS A 111 7.95 14.26 -7.01
C LYS A 111 7.03 13.54 -6.03
N LEU A 112 7.38 12.29 -5.72
CA LEU A 112 6.77 11.49 -4.67
C LEU A 112 7.84 11.14 -3.63
N LEU A 113 7.71 11.74 -2.45
CA LEU A 113 8.63 11.57 -1.33
C LEU A 113 8.12 10.42 -0.45
N LEU A 114 8.90 9.35 -0.35
CA LEU A 114 8.58 8.14 0.41
C LEU A 114 9.26 8.22 1.78
N LEU A 115 8.57 8.79 2.78
CA LEU A 115 9.14 9.00 4.11
C LEU A 115 8.77 7.87 5.07
N GLY A 116 9.76 7.30 5.75
CA GLY A 116 9.51 6.38 6.86
C GLY A 116 10.77 6.06 7.67
N HIS A 117 10.57 5.59 8.90
CA HIS A 117 11.68 5.24 9.80
C HIS A 117 12.27 3.85 9.49
N GLY A 118 11.48 2.95 8.88
CA GLY A 118 11.87 1.57 8.60
C GLY A 118 12.59 1.46 7.26
N GLU A 119 13.92 1.35 7.28
CA GLU A 119 14.76 1.27 6.08
C GLU A 119 14.31 0.19 5.10
N ASN A 120 14.14 -1.06 5.55
CA ASN A 120 13.64 -2.13 4.69
C ASN A 120 12.25 -1.84 4.10
N SER A 121 11.33 -1.25 4.87
CA SER A 121 9.99 -0.94 4.38
C SER A 121 9.98 0.12 3.28
N ILE A 122 10.88 1.11 3.38
CA ILE A 122 11.05 2.15 2.36
C ILE A 122 11.79 1.60 1.14
N TYR A 123 12.80 0.75 1.36
CA TYR A 123 13.50 0.08 0.27
C TYR A 123 12.54 -0.73 -0.60
N LEU A 124 11.67 -1.55 0.01
CA LEU A 124 10.71 -2.40 -0.71
C LEU A 124 9.75 -1.58 -1.57
N ILE A 125 9.08 -0.57 -1.00
CA ILE A 125 8.15 0.26 -1.79
C ILE A 125 8.87 1.10 -2.85
N HIS A 126 10.09 1.56 -2.56
CA HIS A 126 10.89 2.26 -3.55
C HIS A 126 11.27 1.35 -4.72
N GLN A 127 11.74 0.13 -4.45
CA GLN A 127 12.08 -0.86 -5.47
C GLN A 127 10.88 -1.24 -6.31
N GLU A 128 9.73 -1.47 -5.67
CA GLU A 128 8.46 -1.77 -6.34
C GLU A 128 8.08 -0.67 -7.35
N LEU A 129 8.15 0.60 -6.92
CA LEU A 129 7.71 1.73 -7.75
C LEU A 129 8.77 2.18 -8.77
N ARG A 130 10.06 1.89 -8.55
CA ARG A 130 11.17 2.39 -9.38
C ARG A 130 11.05 1.97 -10.84
N ASN A 131 10.55 0.77 -11.11
CA ASN A 131 10.44 0.23 -12.47
C ASN A 131 9.35 0.92 -13.31
N ILE A 132 8.36 1.52 -12.66
CA ILE A 132 7.20 2.17 -13.31
C ILE A 132 7.22 3.69 -13.18
N ALA A 133 8.05 4.24 -12.29
CA ALA A 133 8.17 5.67 -12.09
C ALA A 133 9.03 6.33 -13.17
N PRO A 134 8.67 7.54 -13.64
CA PRO A 134 9.58 8.35 -14.43
C PRO A 134 10.86 8.66 -13.64
N GLN A 135 11.96 8.88 -14.36
CA GLN A 135 13.24 9.24 -13.76
C GLN A 135 13.10 10.43 -12.81
N ASP A 136 13.82 10.38 -11.68
CA ASP A 136 13.86 11.44 -10.64
C ASP A 136 12.52 11.81 -9.97
N THR A 137 11.46 11.02 -10.20
CA THR A 137 10.14 11.24 -9.59
C THR A 137 10.09 10.72 -8.15
N LEU A 138 10.68 9.55 -7.89
CA LEU A 138 10.68 8.95 -6.56
C LEU A 138 11.86 9.43 -5.72
N VAL A 139 11.60 9.75 -4.45
CA VAL A 139 12.64 10.11 -3.49
C VAL A 139 12.42 9.30 -2.20
N PRO A 140 13.21 8.25 -1.94
CA PRO A 140 13.16 7.55 -0.66
C PRO A 140 13.80 8.39 0.45
N ILE A 141 13.13 8.53 1.59
CA ILE A 141 13.58 9.32 2.73
C ILE A 141 13.50 8.49 4.01
N ILE A 142 14.65 8.19 4.61
CA ILE A 142 14.72 7.56 5.93
C ILE A 142 14.71 8.67 6.99
N ALA A 143 13.57 8.81 7.66
CA ALA A 143 13.38 9.84 8.68
C ALA A 143 12.32 9.41 9.70
N ASP A 144 12.45 9.93 10.92
CA ASP A 144 11.48 9.75 11.99
C ASP A 144 10.62 11.01 12.13
N ILE A 145 9.30 10.86 12.12
CA ILE A 145 8.37 11.99 12.29
C ILE A 145 8.49 12.66 13.67
N ARG A 146 9.13 12.00 14.63
CA ARG A 146 9.43 12.56 15.95
C ARG A 146 10.58 13.56 15.92
N ASP A 147 11.43 13.52 14.90
CA ASP A 147 12.51 14.50 14.70
C ASP A 147 12.01 15.70 13.89
N LYS A 148 11.56 16.73 14.61
CA LYS A 148 11.08 17.96 13.99
C LYS A 148 12.17 18.65 13.15
N ASN A 149 13.43 18.66 13.59
CA ASN A 149 14.51 19.35 12.86
C ASN A 149 14.79 18.67 11.51
N GLN A 150 14.76 17.34 11.48
CA GLN A 150 14.90 16.59 10.24
C GLN A 150 13.71 16.85 9.30
N LEU A 151 12.47 16.89 9.83
CA LEU A 151 11.29 17.27 9.06
C LEU A 151 11.43 18.68 8.46
N GLU A 152 11.84 19.67 9.25
CA GLU A 152 12.07 21.05 8.77
C GLU A 152 13.05 21.09 7.59
N GLN A 153 14.15 20.31 7.66
CA GLN A 153 15.11 20.21 6.55
C GLN A 153 14.50 19.57 5.31
N ILE A 154 13.72 18.49 5.46
CA ILE A 154 13.03 17.82 4.36
C ILE A 154 12.05 18.79 3.68
N PHE A 155 11.23 19.49 4.46
CA PHE A 155 10.25 20.42 3.92
C PHE A 155 10.92 21.61 3.22
N LYS A 156 12.01 22.14 3.78
CA LYS A 156 12.79 23.19 3.13
C LYS A 156 13.40 22.74 1.80
N ASN A 157 13.91 21.51 1.74
CA ASN A 157 14.60 21.00 0.55
C ASN A 157 13.64 20.65 -0.59
N TYR A 158 12.47 20.11 -0.26
CA TYR A 158 11.54 19.59 -1.28
C TYR A 158 10.29 20.44 -1.49
N ASN A 159 9.92 21.30 -0.53
CA ASN A 159 8.70 22.11 -0.52
C ASN A 159 7.44 21.32 -0.95
N PRO A 160 6.99 20.34 -0.16
CA PRO A 160 5.82 19.53 -0.51
C PRO A 160 4.57 20.41 -0.67
N ASP A 161 3.80 20.18 -1.73
CA ASP A 161 2.49 20.80 -1.92
C ASP A 161 1.39 20.02 -1.17
N VAL A 162 1.53 18.69 -1.09
CA VAL A 162 0.55 17.79 -0.47
C VAL A 162 1.23 16.82 0.47
N VAL A 163 0.66 16.62 1.65
CA VAL A 163 1.12 15.64 2.63
C VAL A 163 0.02 14.61 2.92
N PHE A 164 0.34 13.33 2.70
CA PHE A 164 -0.43 12.20 3.22
C PHE A 164 0.27 11.62 4.44
N HIS A 165 -0.38 11.73 5.60
CA HIS A 165 0.15 11.26 6.86
C HIS A 165 -0.43 9.89 7.23
N ALA A 166 0.34 8.82 6.98
CA ALA A 166 -0.01 7.43 7.31
C ALA A 166 0.97 6.78 8.31
N ALA A 167 1.87 7.55 8.94
CA ALA A 167 2.82 7.03 9.92
C ALA A 167 2.17 6.96 11.31
N ALA A 168 1.83 5.75 11.77
CA ALA A 168 1.26 5.52 13.09
C ALA A 168 1.56 4.10 13.60
N HIS A 169 1.58 3.92 14.92
CA HIS A 169 1.46 2.61 15.54
C HIS A 169 -0.01 2.22 15.65
N LYS A 170 -0.35 1.01 15.18
CA LYS A 170 -1.74 0.54 15.06
C LYS A 170 -2.08 -0.74 15.83
N HIS A 171 -1.09 -1.45 16.39
CA HIS A 171 -1.31 -2.74 17.05
C HIS A 171 -1.76 -2.52 18.51
N VAL A 172 -3.07 -2.54 18.74
CA VAL A 172 -3.68 -2.25 20.05
C VAL A 172 -3.01 -3.00 21.22
N PRO A 173 -2.86 -4.34 21.19
CA PRO A 173 -2.26 -5.05 22.33
C PRO A 173 -0.84 -4.60 22.65
N LEU A 174 -0.06 -4.25 21.62
CA LEU A 174 1.31 -3.77 21.80
C LEU A 174 1.33 -2.33 22.35
N MET A 175 0.39 -1.49 21.91
CA MET A 175 0.31 -0.10 22.35
C MET A 175 -0.28 0.06 23.76
N GLU A 176 -1.05 -0.92 24.24
CA GLU A 176 -1.42 -1.00 25.66
C GLU A 176 -0.22 -1.29 26.56
N ILE A 177 0.73 -2.11 26.09
CA ILE A 177 1.99 -2.40 26.80
C ILE A 177 2.97 -1.22 26.69
N GLN A 178 2.98 -0.52 25.55
CA GLN A 178 3.88 0.60 25.25
C GLN A 178 3.13 1.92 24.99
N PRO A 179 2.36 2.45 25.95
CA PRO A 179 1.50 3.61 25.73
C PRO A 179 2.30 4.89 25.45
N ILE A 180 3.49 5.03 26.05
CA ILE A 180 4.37 6.18 25.81
C ILE A 180 4.82 6.20 24.34
N ALA A 181 5.13 5.04 23.75
CA ALA A 181 5.52 4.97 22.34
C ALA A 181 4.36 5.38 21.42
N ALA A 182 3.13 4.96 21.74
CA ALA A 182 1.93 5.37 21.03
C ALA A 182 1.75 6.90 21.07
N VAL A 183 1.87 7.51 22.25
CA VAL A 183 1.75 8.98 22.42
C VAL A 183 2.84 9.72 21.66
N LEU A 184 4.10 9.31 21.80
CA LEU A 184 5.23 9.97 21.12
C LEU A 184 5.11 9.89 19.60
N ASN A 185 4.70 8.74 19.06
CA ASN A 185 4.59 8.58 17.61
C ASN A 185 3.30 9.18 17.04
N ASN A 186 2.14 8.80 17.59
CA ASN A 186 0.84 9.14 16.99
C ASN A 186 0.33 10.53 17.39
N ILE A 187 0.82 11.12 18.49
CA ILE A 187 0.39 12.47 18.91
C ILE A 187 1.51 13.46 18.60
N TYR A 188 2.69 13.29 19.20
CA TYR A 188 3.78 14.24 19.00
C TYR A 188 4.38 14.17 17.60
N GLY A 189 4.53 12.96 17.03
CA GLY A 189 4.95 12.80 15.64
C GLY A 189 3.97 13.45 14.67
N THR A 190 2.67 13.19 14.80
CA THR A 190 1.64 13.87 13.99
C THR A 190 1.67 15.38 14.16
N ARG A 191 1.79 15.89 15.40
CA ARG A 191 1.93 17.33 15.65
C ARG A 191 3.13 17.92 14.92
N ASN A 192 4.29 17.27 14.96
CA ASN A 192 5.48 17.75 14.27
C ASN A 192 5.24 17.87 12.76
N VAL A 193 4.70 16.84 12.11
CA VAL A 193 4.45 16.88 10.65
C VAL A 193 3.44 17.97 10.32
N ALA A 194 2.36 18.09 11.11
CA ALA A 194 1.33 19.12 10.90
C ALA A 194 1.88 20.55 11.12
N ASP A 195 2.66 20.78 12.17
CA ASP A 195 3.29 22.07 12.46
C ASP A 195 4.23 22.49 11.32
N VAL A 196 5.10 21.57 10.87
CA VAL A 196 6.09 21.84 9.81
C VAL A 196 5.37 22.07 8.47
N ALA A 197 4.33 21.29 8.18
CA ALA A 197 3.50 21.47 6.99
C ALA A 197 2.80 22.84 6.97
N GLY A 198 2.22 23.25 8.11
CA GLY A 198 1.62 24.57 8.25
C GLY A 198 2.63 25.71 8.09
N ALA A 199 3.81 25.57 8.69
CA ALA A 199 4.88 26.57 8.61
C ALA A 199 5.45 26.74 7.18
N HIS A 200 5.45 25.68 6.39
CA HIS A 200 5.92 25.68 5.00
C HIS A 200 4.82 25.93 3.96
N GLY A 201 3.58 26.21 4.40
CA GLY A 201 2.48 26.54 3.50
C GLY A 201 2.04 25.39 2.59
N VAL A 202 2.06 24.15 3.09
CA VAL A 202 1.51 22.99 2.36
C VAL A 202 0.05 23.25 2.00
N ASP A 203 -0.31 23.11 0.72
CA ASP A 203 -1.68 23.35 0.22
C ASP A 203 -2.70 22.39 0.85
N ARG A 204 -2.32 21.13 1.06
CA ARG A 204 -3.21 20.09 1.58
C ARG A 204 -2.51 19.09 2.50
N PHE A 205 -3.07 18.89 3.69
CA PHE A 205 -2.66 17.87 4.63
C PHE A 205 -3.79 16.85 4.84
N VAL A 206 -3.53 15.58 4.58
CA VAL A 206 -4.49 14.47 4.74
C VAL A 206 -3.95 13.50 5.78
N MET A 207 -4.65 13.38 6.91
CA MET A 207 -4.33 12.42 7.96
C MET A 207 -5.17 11.15 7.79
N ILE A 208 -4.52 9.98 7.83
CA ILE A 208 -5.22 8.70 7.91
C ILE A 208 -5.59 8.46 9.37
N SER A 209 -6.88 8.21 9.63
CA SER A 209 -7.43 7.96 10.96
C SER A 209 -8.20 6.64 10.99
N THR A 210 -8.46 6.11 12.18
CA THR A 210 -9.17 4.85 12.45
C THR A 210 -10.13 5.03 13.61
#